data_AF-A0A7S0MMU6-F1
#
_entry.id   AF-A0A7S0MMU6-F1
#
_cell.length_a   1.000
_cell.length_b   1.000
_cell.length_c   1.000
_cell.angle_alpha   90.00
_cell.angle_beta   90.00
_cell.angle_gamma   90.00
#
_symmetry.space_group_name_H-M   'P 1'
#
loop_
_entity.id
_entity.type
_entity.pdbx_description
1 polymer ?
#
loop_
_entity_poly.entity_id
_entity_poly.type
_entity_poly.pdbx_seq_one_letter_code
_entity_poly.pdbx_strand_id
1 'polypeptide(L)'
;IVMLQAIGRITRNSTKVVRTETLRYLCITRTPQIIVDSRLQRRFRSSSQIQDALIMSNRGLHISGSSTNRWFATSATTNIIEVQSANFMAVVMQSLEPVILDFYSEWSQPCKELTPRLEKAVAAVPGIKLAKMNVDVEADIAGQLRVDMLPTLFLIYEGKVVEKISGTLTPQGVEALVAKALKLAGMKTQAAHNETLIAAGKLLSQGEPDNAAQLYTQVLQAARDTHGALATAGLSLCAMARQDLEGASAMAALLRRDFAGALEDPIVKQALAAVDLASEAHAMPEAEMEALRARLAQDPDDHAARSALATALFGRRGYGEAMDLALDIVRRDRAWDDGGGRRLLFRFFDTLGAGHEEVIRARRKLSLLLF
;
A
#
# COMPACT_ATOMS: atom_id res chain seq x y z
N ILE A 1 18.40 10.50 1.78
CA ILE A 1 18.63 11.97 1.77
C ILE A 1 20.08 12.18 1.42
N VAL A 2 20.38 12.62 0.19
CA VAL A 2 21.77 12.86 -0.25
C VAL A 2 22.19 14.26 0.20
N MET A 3 23.29 14.35 0.96
CA MET A 3 23.95 15.59 1.36
C MET A 3 24.87 16.06 0.23
N LEU A 4 24.79 17.35 -0.14
CA LEU A 4 25.81 18.04 -0.93
C LEU A 4 26.30 19.24 -0.10
N GLN A 5 27.55 19.18 0.36
CA GLN A 5 28.28 20.30 0.96
C GLN A 5 29.08 21.00 -0.14
N ALA A 6 29.05 22.34 -0.15
CA ALA A 6 30.09 23.13 -0.79
C ALA A 6 30.53 24.28 0.13
N ILE A 7 31.85 24.45 0.15
CA ILE A 7 32.70 25.23 1.06
C ILE A 7 32.75 26.71 0.61
N GLY A 8 32.86 27.64 1.55
CA GLY A 8 33.18 29.04 1.26
C GLY A 8 34.01 29.69 2.39
N ARG A 9 35.30 29.92 2.12
CA ARG A 9 36.26 30.67 2.95
C ARG A 9 35.89 32.16 3.01
N ILE A 10 36.07 32.75 4.19
CA ILE A 10 35.87 34.17 4.49
C ILE A 10 37.19 34.93 4.27
N THR A 11 37.15 36.04 3.53
CA THR A 11 38.13 37.12 3.63
C THR A 11 37.44 38.39 4.16
N ARG A 12 38.01 38.92 5.26
CA ARG A 12 37.57 40.10 6.02
C ARG A 12 37.80 41.38 5.21
N ASN A 13 36.86 42.33 5.20
CA ASN A 13 36.90 43.46 6.15
C ASN A 13 35.65 44.37 6.12
N SER A 14 35.40 44.96 7.29
CA SER A 14 34.55 46.13 7.61
C SER A 14 33.00 46.03 7.53
N THR A 15 32.44 45.88 8.74
CA THR A 15 31.23 46.57 9.25
C THR A 15 29.85 46.19 8.69
N LYS A 16 29.25 45.14 9.26
CA LYS A 16 28.14 45.23 10.23
C LYS A 16 27.61 43.82 10.52
N VAL A 17 27.59 43.48 11.81
CA VAL A 17 27.07 42.21 12.32
C VAL A 17 25.54 42.28 12.26
N VAL A 18 24.93 41.44 11.43
CA VAL A 18 23.56 40.95 11.63
C VAL A 18 23.68 39.43 11.72
N ARG A 19 23.47 38.90 12.93
CA ARG A 19 23.44 37.46 13.19
C ARG A 19 22.27 36.85 12.42
N THR A 20 22.60 35.96 11.51
CA THR A 20 21.70 35.00 10.87
C THR A 20 21.33 33.91 11.88
N GLU A 21 20.06 33.84 12.28
CA GLU A 21 19.50 32.61 12.84
C GLU A 21 18.84 31.83 11.71
N THR A 22 19.43 30.68 11.43
CA THR A 22 19.04 29.69 10.43
C THR A 22 17.80 28.95 10.93
N LEU A 23 16.65 29.08 10.26
CA LEU A 23 15.52 28.18 10.44
C LEU A 23 15.34 27.32 9.19
N ARG A 24 15.78 26.06 9.30
CA ARG A 24 15.54 24.99 8.33
C ARG A 24 14.33 24.18 8.78
N TYR A 25 13.21 24.21 8.06
CA TYR A 25 12.27 23.08 8.00
C TYR A 25 11.50 23.10 6.67
N LEU A 26 11.63 22.03 5.88
CA LEU A 26 10.76 21.72 4.75
C LEU A 26 10.09 20.39 5.10
N CYS A 27 8.79 20.43 5.39
CA CYS A 27 7.96 19.23 5.55
C CYS A 27 7.05 19.16 4.33
N ILE A 28 7.17 18.10 3.54
CA ILE A 28 6.27 17.83 2.41
C ILE A 28 5.27 16.77 2.88
N THR A 29 4.03 17.17 3.12
CA THR A 29 2.88 16.27 3.20
C THR A 29 1.84 16.64 2.14
N ARG A 30 1.05 15.66 1.72
CA ARG A 30 0.20 15.64 0.50
C ARG A 30 -1.10 16.46 0.60
N THR A 31 -1.22 17.42 1.52
CA THR A 31 -2.33 18.39 1.59
C THR A 31 -1.80 19.73 2.11
N PRO A 32 -2.23 20.90 1.58
CA PRO A 32 -1.72 22.17 2.07
C PRO A 32 -2.51 22.57 3.31
N GLN A 33 -2.02 22.21 4.49
CA GLN A 33 -2.36 22.94 5.71
C GLN A 33 -1.12 23.70 6.17
N ILE A 34 -1.20 25.03 6.12
CA ILE A 34 -0.17 25.92 6.66
C ILE A 34 -0.37 25.96 8.17
N ILE A 35 0.43 25.20 8.93
CA ILE A 35 0.52 25.38 10.38
C ILE A 35 1.44 26.57 10.62
N VAL A 36 0.86 27.73 10.92
CA VAL A 36 1.60 28.94 11.30
C VAL A 36 1.98 28.79 12.78
N ASP A 37 3.28 28.86 13.08
CA ASP A 37 3.77 28.96 14.47
C ASP A 37 3.14 30.20 15.15
N SER A 38 2.59 29.99 16.35
CA SER A 38 2.04 30.98 17.28
C SER A 38 2.89 32.25 17.48
N ARG A 39 4.19 32.25 17.11
CA ARG A 39 5.06 33.43 17.13
C ARG A 39 4.93 34.36 15.92
N LEU A 40 4.43 33.88 14.77
CA LEU A 40 4.22 34.71 13.57
C LEU A 40 2.87 35.45 13.56
N GLN A 41 1.87 34.96 14.29
CA GLN A 41 0.57 35.63 14.42
C GLN A 41 0.61 36.99 15.11
N ARG A 42 1.66 37.32 15.86
CA ARG A 42 1.77 38.61 16.55
C ARG A 42 2.23 39.78 15.68
N ARG A 43 2.63 39.54 14.43
CA ARG A 43 3.31 40.56 13.61
C ARG A 43 2.50 41.09 12.42
N PHE A 44 1.31 40.57 12.15
CA PHE A 44 0.41 41.07 11.10
C PHE A 44 -1.02 41.21 11.63
N ARG A 45 -1.59 42.41 11.54
CA ARG A 45 -2.88 42.78 12.18
C ARG A 45 -4.11 42.70 11.27
N SER A 46 -4.02 42.23 10.02
CA SER A 46 -5.21 41.92 9.21
C SER A 46 -4.93 40.99 8.02
N SER A 47 -5.94 40.20 7.62
CA SER A 47 -5.86 39.17 6.56
C SER A 47 -5.66 39.69 5.13
N SER A 48 -5.85 40.99 4.87
CA SER A 48 -5.66 41.55 3.52
C SER A 48 -4.18 41.65 3.10
N GLN A 49 -3.26 41.83 4.05
CA GLN A 49 -1.82 41.95 3.75
C GLN A 49 -1.17 40.62 3.33
N ILE A 50 -1.82 39.48 3.61
CA ILE A 50 -1.32 38.16 3.22
C ILE A 50 -1.63 37.87 1.74
N GLN A 51 -2.73 38.40 1.20
CA GLN A 51 -3.07 38.27 -0.21
C GLN A 51 -2.19 39.14 -1.11
N ASP A 52 -1.81 40.35 -0.65
CA ASP A 52 -0.92 41.23 -1.42
C ASP A 52 0.50 40.67 -1.56
N ALA A 53 1.02 39.97 -0.54
CA ALA A 53 2.31 39.28 -0.63
C ALA A 53 2.30 38.10 -1.62
N LEU A 54 1.14 37.45 -1.82
CA LEU A 54 0.98 36.34 -2.76
C LEU A 54 0.85 36.84 -4.22
N ILE A 55 0.24 38.02 -4.44
CA ILE A 55 0.06 38.61 -5.77
C ILE A 55 1.37 39.25 -6.30
N MET A 56 2.27 39.71 -5.42
CA MET A 56 3.58 40.26 -5.84
C MET A 56 4.61 39.21 -6.29
N SER A 57 4.36 37.91 -6.11
CA SER A 57 5.23 36.84 -6.60
C SER A 57 5.08 36.56 -8.10
N ASN A 58 4.10 37.15 -8.80
CA ASN A 58 3.78 36.82 -10.19
C ASN A 58 4.03 37.97 -11.21
N ARG A 59 4.81 38.98 -10.83
CA ARG A 59 5.34 39.97 -11.79
C ARG A 59 6.86 39.95 -11.76
N GLY A 60 7.44 39.56 -12.89
CA GLY A 60 8.88 39.42 -13.09
C GLY A 60 9.65 40.68 -12.70
N LEU A 61 10.64 40.51 -11.83
CA LEU A 61 11.68 41.48 -11.61
C LEU A 61 12.73 41.35 -12.71
N HIS A 62 12.78 42.35 -13.60
CA HIS A 62 13.91 42.59 -14.48
C HIS A 62 15.09 43.10 -13.64
N ILE A 63 16.20 42.36 -13.66
CA ILE A 63 17.49 42.82 -13.14
C ILE A 63 18.50 42.65 -14.29
N SER A 64 19.01 43.76 -14.81
CA SER A 64 20.07 43.75 -15.82
C SER A 64 21.41 43.46 -15.15
N GLY A 65 22.07 42.37 -15.54
CA GLY A 65 23.41 42.03 -15.09
C GLY A 65 23.90 40.75 -15.76
N SER A 66 25.07 40.83 -16.37
CA SER A 66 25.65 39.87 -17.31
C SER A 66 25.94 38.47 -16.78
N SER A 67 25.86 37.52 -17.72
CA SER A 67 26.56 36.23 -17.82
C SER A 67 26.29 35.14 -16.77
N THR A 68 25.70 34.06 -17.29
CA THR A 68 25.77 32.66 -16.83
C THR A 68 25.37 32.40 -15.39
N ASN A 69 24.08 32.14 -15.19
CA ASN A 69 23.69 30.92 -14.49
C ASN A 69 22.31 30.47 -15.00
N ARG A 70 22.29 29.25 -15.55
CA ARG A 70 21.10 28.53 -15.97
C ARG A 70 20.39 28.08 -14.70
N TRP A 71 19.25 28.69 -14.41
CA TRP A 71 18.40 28.28 -13.30
C TRP A 71 17.77 26.95 -13.68
N PHE A 72 18.13 25.87 -12.97
CA PHE A 72 17.31 24.68 -12.93
C PHE A 72 16.05 25.03 -12.13
N ALA A 73 15.02 25.53 -12.83
CA ALA A 73 13.67 25.38 -12.33
C ALA A 73 13.45 23.87 -12.17
N THR A 74 13.10 23.43 -10.97
CA THR A 74 12.55 22.09 -10.75
C THR A 74 11.22 22.05 -11.47
N SER A 75 11.22 21.69 -12.75
CA SER A 75 10.00 21.40 -13.48
C SER A 75 9.26 20.34 -12.69
N ALA A 76 7.99 20.60 -12.39
CA ALA A 76 7.05 19.53 -12.10
C ALA A 76 7.29 18.44 -13.16
N THR A 77 7.55 17.20 -12.73
CA THR A 77 7.65 16.06 -13.64
C THR A 77 6.31 15.94 -14.34
N THR A 78 6.21 16.58 -15.49
CA THR A 78 5.03 16.51 -16.33
C THR A 78 5.08 15.11 -16.92
N ASN A 79 3.97 14.37 -16.84
CA ASN A 79 3.86 13.03 -17.43
C ASN A 79 3.91 13.06 -18.97
N ILE A 80 4.28 14.19 -19.57
CA ILE A 80 4.42 14.45 -20.99
C ILE A 80 5.85 14.91 -21.21
N ILE A 81 6.60 14.18 -22.03
CA ILE A 81 8.03 14.36 -22.21
C ILE A 81 8.36 14.34 -23.70
N GLU A 82 9.09 15.34 -24.18
CA GLU A 82 9.68 15.30 -25.51
C GLU A 82 10.90 14.38 -25.52
N VAL A 83 10.92 13.45 -26.47
CA VAL A 83 11.92 12.41 -26.57
C VAL A 83 12.76 12.63 -27.82
N GLN A 84 14.07 12.56 -27.60
CA GLN A 84 15.13 12.66 -28.58
C GLN A 84 16.01 11.43 -28.49
N SER A 85 16.87 11.21 -29.48
CA SER A 85 17.82 10.09 -29.46
C SER A 85 18.62 10.01 -28.16
N ALA A 86 19.03 11.16 -27.61
CA ALA A 86 19.84 11.23 -26.40
C ALA A 86 19.13 10.73 -25.12
N ASN A 87 17.80 10.84 -25.04
CA ASN A 87 17.04 10.47 -23.83
C ASN A 87 16.09 9.28 -24.04
N PHE A 88 15.94 8.77 -25.27
CA PHE A 88 15.05 7.67 -25.61
C PHE A 88 15.23 6.44 -24.72
N MET A 89 16.47 6.00 -24.54
CA MET A 89 16.76 4.83 -23.70
C MET A 89 16.27 5.02 -22.26
N ALA A 90 16.56 6.17 -21.64
CA ALA A 90 16.21 6.45 -20.26
C ALA A 90 14.70 6.71 -20.08
N VAL A 91 14.08 7.45 -21.01
CA VAL A 91 12.68 7.91 -20.88
C VAL A 91 11.69 6.84 -21.31
N VAL A 92 12.02 6.04 -22.33
CA VAL A 92 11.10 5.07 -22.94
C VAL A 92 11.45 3.66 -22.53
N MET A 93 12.66 3.20 -22.86
CA MET A 93 13.04 1.79 -22.74
C MET A 93 13.28 1.35 -21.29
N GLN A 94 13.86 2.23 -20.47
CA GLN A 94 14.14 1.99 -19.05
C GLN A 94 13.04 2.53 -18.12
N SER A 95 11.91 2.98 -18.67
CA SER A 95 10.81 3.50 -17.86
C SER A 95 10.21 2.40 -16.99
N LEU A 96 10.05 2.69 -15.70
CA LEU A 96 9.30 1.84 -14.76
C LEU A 96 7.79 1.94 -14.97
N GLU A 97 7.32 3.05 -15.53
CA GLU A 97 5.91 3.33 -15.85
C GLU A 97 5.63 3.00 -17.32
N PRO A 98 4.41 2.54 -17.67
CA PRO A 98 3.98 2.43 -19.06
C PRO A 98 4.12 3.75 -19.81
N VAL A 99 4.69 3.68 -21.01
CA VAL A 99 4.95 4.83 -21.87
C VAL A 99 4.11 4.71 -23.14
N ILE A 100 3.28 5.70 -23.39
CA ILE A 100 2.66 5.92 -24.69
C ILE A 100 3.64 6.80 -25.48
N LEU A 101 4.28 6.25 -26.51
CA LEU A 101 5.19 6.97 -27.40
C LEU A 101 4.43 7.41 -28.65
N ASP A 102 4.25 8.72 -28.82
CA ASP A 102 3.61 9.39 -29.95
C ASP A 102 4.65 9.86 -30.97
N PHE A 103 4.68 9.21 -32.13
CA PHE A 103 5.43 9.67 -33.29
C PHE A 103 4.58 10.64 -34.10
N TYR A 104 5.04 11.90 -34.18
CA TYR A 104 4.30 12.98 -34.81
C TYR A 104 5.20 13.82 -35.74
N SER A 105 4.54 14.68 -36.53
CA SER A 105 5.17 15.74 -37.33
C SER A 105 4.29 16.99 -37.28
N GLU A 106 4.91 18.17 -37.35
CA GLU A 106 4.23 19.48 -37.34
C GLU A 106 3.41 19.74 -38.61
N TRP A 107 3.68 19.00 -39.69
CA TRP A 107 2.99 19.15 -40.98
C TRP A 107 1.81 18.19 -41.13
N SER A 108 1.68 17.22 -40.23
CA SER A 108 0.62 16.21 -40.26
C SER A 108 -0.66 16.72 -39.62
N GLN A 109 -1.69 16.97 -40.43
CA GLN A 109 -3.00 17.40 -39.94
C GLN A 109 -3.62 16.42 -38.93
N PRO A 110 -3.59 15.09 -39.15
CA PRO A 110 -4.07 14.12 -38.15
C PRO A 110 -3.33 14.17 -36.80
N CYS A 111 -2.02 14.48 -36.80
CA CYS A 111 -1.23 14.64 -35.56
C CYS A 111 -1.70 15.85 -34.75
N LYS A 112 -2.02 16.97 -35.41
CA LYS A 112 -2.52 18.19 -34.76
C LYS A 112 -3.82 17.97 -33.99
N GLU A 113 -4.61 16.96 -34.36
CA GLU A 113 -5.81 16.58 -33.62
C GLU A 113 -5.55 15.56 -32.51
N LEU A 114 -4.68 14.57 -32.76
CA LEU A 114 -4.45 13.46 -31.84
C LEU A 114 -3.55 13.83 -30.66
N THR A 115 -2.41 14.50 -30.91
CA THR A 115 -1.42 14.81 -29.88
C THR A 115 -2.02 15.62 -28.72
N PRO A 116 -2.80 16.71 -28.94
CA PRO A 116 -3.42 17.44 -27.84
C PRO A 116 -4.45 16.62 -27.05
N ARG A 117 -5.11 15.64 -27.69
CA ARG A 117 -6.05 14.74 -27.01
C ARG A 117 -5.31 13.77 -26.09
N LEU A 118 -4.18 13.22 -26.54
CA LEU A 118 -3.31 12.38 -25.73
C LEU A 118 -2.73 13.16 -24.54
N GLU A 119 -2.23 14.37 -24.78
CA GLU A 119 -1.72 15.25 -23.72
C GLU A 119 -2.79 15.49 -22.66
N LYS A 120 -4.02 15.84 -23.07
CA LYS A 120 -5.13 16.06 -22.14
C LYS A 120 -5.50 14.79 -21.38
N ALA A 121 -5.51 13.64 -22.04
CA ALA A 121 -5.87 12.36 -21.41
C ALA A 121 -4.83 11.89 -20.40
N VAL A 122 -3.54 12.17 -20.64
CA VAL A 122 -2.43 11.74 -19.77
C VAL A 122 -2.09 12.76 -18.68
N ALA A 123 -2.31 14.06 -18.91
CA ALA A 123 -1.92 15.11 -17.97
C ALA A 123 -2.50 14.94 -16.54
N ALA A 124 -3.70 14.37 -16.42
CA ALA A 124 -4.36 14.13 -15.14
C ALA A 124 -4.14 12.71 -14.58
N VAL A 125 -3.37 11.86 -15.27
CA VAL A 125 -3.24 10.43 -14.95
C VAL A 125 -1.82 10.14 -14.46
N PRO A 126 -1.60 9.99 -13.14
CA PRO A 126 -0.31 9.57 -12.61
C PRO A 126 -0.01 8.10 -12.94
N GLY A 127 1.27 7.75 -13.02
CA GLY A 127 1.72 6.36 -13.20
C GLY A 127 1.80 5.88 -14.65
N ILE A 128 1.58 6.77 -15.62
CA ILE A 128 1.85 6.55 -17.05
C ILE A 128 2.54 7.78 -17.62
N LYS A 129 3.30 7.60 -18.72
CA LYS A 129 3.97 8.70 -19.43
C LYS A 129 3.51 8.79 -20.88
N LEU A 130 3.38 10.00 -21.39
CA LEU A 130 3.32 10.33 -22.81
C LEU A 130 4.72 10.80 -23.24
N ALA A 131 5.38 10.00 -24.06
CA ALA A 131 6.60 10.38 -24.76
C ALA A 131 6.23 10.87 -26.15
N LYS A 132 6.71 12.04 -26.56
CA LYS A 132 6.47 12.58 -27.90
C LYS A 132 7.77 12.61 -28.67
N MET A 133 7.77 12.12 -29.90
CA MET A 133 8.95 12.12 -30.76
C MET A 133 8.60 12.70 -32.13
N ASN A 134 9.24 13.82 -32.46
CA ASN A 134 9.10 14.45 -33.76
C ASN A 134 9.96 13.69 -34.80
N VAL A 135 9.31 13.06 -35.79
CA VAL A 135 10.01 12.27 -36.81
C VAL A 135 10.77 13.12 -37.83
N ASP A 136 10.44 14.41 -37.95
CA ASP A 136 11.19 15.34 -38.81
C ASP A 136 12.59 15.61 -38.25
N VAL A 137 12.76 15.42 -36.92
CA VAL A 137 14.03 15.57 -36.22
C VAL A 137 14.71 14.22 -35.96
N GLU A 138 13.92 13.20 -35.60
CA GLU A 138 14.41 11.90 -35.13
C GLU A 138 14.11 10.76 -36.13
N ALA A 139 14.39 11.00 -37.41
CA ALA A 139 14.08 10.08 -38.51
C ALA A 139 14.71 8.69 -38.36
N ASP A 140 15.93 8.62 -37.81
CA ASP A 140 16.66 7.35 -37.63
C ASP A 140 15.94 6.41 -36.66
N ILE A 141 15.43 6.93 -35.54
CA ILE A 141 14.68 6.13 -34.56
C ILE A 141 13.33 5.71 -35.12
N ALA A 142 12.64 6.62 -35.82
CA ALA A 142 11.39 6.31 -36.50
C ALA A 142 11.57 5.17 -37.51
N GLY A 143 12.66 5.19 -38.29
CA GLY A 143 13.02 4.13 -39.22
C GLY A 143 13.31 2.79 -38.53
N GLN A 144 14.08 2.79 -37.44
CA GLN A 144 14.38 1.57 -36.67
C GLN A 144 13.11 0.90 -36.11
N LEU A 145 12.13 1.71 -35.68
CA LEU A 145 10.85 1.24 -35.15
C LEU A 145 9.79 1.01 -36.24
N ARG A 146 10.16 1.15 -37.52
CA ARG A 146 9.31 0.96 -38.70
C ARG A 146 8.05 1.83 -38.62
N VAL A 147 8.25 3.12 -38.38
CA VAL A 147 7.19 4.13 -38.40
C VAL A 147 7.01 4.57 -39.85
N ASP A 148 6.10 3.88 -40.56
CA ASP A 148 5.88 4.08 -41.99
C ASP A 148 4.75 5.08 -42.30
N MET A 149 3.97 5.47 -41.28
CA MET A 149 2.88 6.44 -41.39
C MET A 149 2.69 7.24 -40.11
N LEU A 150 2.11 8.44 -40.21
CA LEU A 150 1.84 9.31 -39.07
C LEU A 150 0.32 9.56 -38.89
N PRO A 151 -0.14 9.73 -37.63
CA PRO A 151 0.58 9.44 -36.39
C PRO A 151 0.81 7.92 -36.21
N THR A 152 1.82 7.55 -35.43
CA THR A 152 1.98 6.18 -34.92
C THR A 152 2.22 6.23 -33.42
N LEU A 153 1.45 5.46 -32.66
CA LEU A 153 1.59 5.32 -31.21
C LEU A 153 2.16 3.95 -30.86
N PHE A 154 3.02 3.92 -29.85
CA PHE A 154 3.43 2.67 -29.20
C PHE A 154 3.08 2.72 -27.71
N LEU A 155 2.42 1.69 -27.20
CA LEU A 155 2.39 1.44 -25.77
C LEU A 155 3.58 0.54 -25.42
N ILE A 156 4.51 1.07 -24.65
CA ILE A 156 5.72 0.39 -24.22
C ILE A 156 5.67 0.20 -22.72
N TYR A 157 5.97 -1.01 -22.26
CA TYR A 157 6.06 -1.30 -20.83
C TYR A 157 7.21 -2.27 -20.57
N GLU A 158 8.06 -1.94 -19.60
CA GLU A 158 9.25 -2.73 -19.25
C GLU A 158 10.17 -3.00 -20.45
N GLY A 159 10.38 -1.97 -21.29
CA GLY A 159 11.23 -2.04 -22.47
C GLY A 159 10.66 -2.89 -23.61
N LYS A 160 9.40 -3.33 -23.53
CA LYS A 160 8.73 -4.13 -24.56
C LYS A 160 7.57 -3.36 -25.17
N VAL A 161 7.40 -3.47 -26.48
CA VAL A 161 6.21 -2.98 -27.17
C VAL A 161 5.03 -3.89 -26.83
N VAL A 162 4.05 -3.34 -26.12
CA VAL A 162 2.79 -4.01 -25.79
C VAL A 162 1.78 -3.85 -26.91
N GLU A 163 1.78 -2.68 -27.57
CA GLU A 163 0.85 -2.37 -28.64
C GLU A 163 1.43 -1.31 -29.57
N LYS A 164 1.13 -1.42 -30.87
CA LYS A 164 1.43 -0.42 -31.90
C LYS A 164 0.12 -0.05 -32.59
N ILE A 165 -0.15 1.24 -32.69
CA ILE A 165 -1.34 1.78 -33.36
C ILE A 165 -0.84 2.75 -34.43
N SER A 166 -1.23 2.53 -35.68
CA SER A 166 -0.89 3.41 -36.80
C SER A 166 -2.14 4.12 -37.31
N GLY A 167 -2.05 5.43 -37.57
CA GLY A 167 -3.15 6.25 -38.05
C GLY A 167 -3.98 6.90 -36.94
N THR A 168 -5.11 7.50 -37.33
CA THR A 168 -5.98 8.26 -36.42
C THR A 168 -6.61 7.38 -35.36
N LEU A 169 -6.66 7.88 -34.12
CA LEU A 169 -7.35 7.23 -33.02
C LEU A 169 -8.60 8.03 -32.63
N THR A 170 -9.74 7.35 -32.47
CA THR A 170 -10.98 7.98 -31.99
C THR A 170 -10.82 8.42 -30.53
N PRO A 171 -11.66 9.34 -30.02
CA PRO A 171 -11.63 9.71 -28.60
C PRO A 171 -11.75 8.49 -27.66
N GLN A 172 -12.65 7.57 -27.96
CA GLN A 172 -12.80 6.32 -27.20
C GLN A 172 -11.56 5.42 -27.30
N GLY A 173 -10.88 5.40 -28.45
CA GLY A 173 -9.62 4.69 -28.62
C GLY A 173 -8.49 5.26 -27.75
N VAL A 174 -8.42 6.59 -27.61
CA VAL A 174 -7.47 7.26 -26.71
C VAL A 174 -7.73 6.85 -25.26
N GLU A 175 -9.00 6.90 -24.83
CA GLU A 175 -9.40 6.46 -23.48
C GLU A 175 -9.05 4.98 -23.23
N ALA A 176 -9.31 4.11 -24.20
CA ALA A 176 -8.98 2.69 -24.11
C ALA A 176 -7.47 2.44 -23.99
N LEU A 177 -6.66 3.18 -24.76
CA LEU A 177 -5.19 3.09 -24.70
C LEU A 177 -4.66 3.52 -23.32
N VAL A 178 -5.16 4.64 -22.80
CA VAL A 178 -4.81 5.15 -21.47
C VAL A 178 -5.24 4.18 -20.37
N ALA A 179 -6.46 3.63 -20.46
CA ALA A 179 -6.95 2.62 -19.51
C ALA A 179 -6.10 1.35 -19.53
N LYS A 180 -5.65 0.90 -20.72
CA LYS A 180 -4.73 -0.24 -20.85
C LYS A 180 -3.38 0.05 -20.21
N ALA A 181 -2.82 1.25 -20.44
CA ALA A 181 -1.58 1.67 -19.79
C ALA A 181 -1.73 1.68 -18.26
N LEU A 182 -2.80 2.27 -17.73
CA LEU A 182 -3.10 2.26 -16.29
C LEU A 182 -3.22 0.84 -15.71
N LYS A 183 -3.86 -0.08 -16.44
CA LYS A 183 -3.97 -1.49 -16.02
C LYS A 183 -2.59 -2.13 -15.88
N LEU A 184 -1.68 -1.90 -16.83
CA LEU A 184 -0.31 -2.41 -16.78
C LEU A 184 0.47 -1.86 -15.58
N ALA A 185 0.34 -0.55 -15.31
CA ALA A 185 0.93 0.08 -14.13
C ALA A 185 0.40 -0.59 -12.84
N GLY A 186 -0.92 -0.77 -12.75
CA GLY A 186 -1.57 -1.44 -11.62
C GLY A 186 -1.08 -2.87 -11.39
N MET A 187 -0.85 -3.65 -12.45
CA MET A 187 -0.39 -5.05 -12.32
C MET A 187 0.98 -5.17 -11.63
N LYS A 188 1.92 -4.28 -11.92
CA LYS A 188 3.24 -4.28 -11.25
C LYS A 188 3.16 -3.82 -9.82
N THR A 189 2.33 -2.82 -9.54
CA THR A 189 2.04 -2.39 -8.16
C THR A 189 1.42 -3.54 -7.36
N GLN A 190 0.46 -4.27 -7.91
CA GLN A 190 -0.13 -5.45 -7.28
C GLN A 190 0.91 -6.56 -7.05
N ALA A 191 1.78 -6.84 -8.03
CA ALA A 191 2.86 -7.81 -7.87
C ALA A 191 3.81 -7.43 -6.72
N ALA A 192 4.23 -6.15 -6.66
CA ALA A 192 5.08 -5.65 -5.58
C ALA A 192 4.40 -5.74 -4.21
N HIS A 193 3.09 -5.45 -4.14
CA HIS A 193 2.31 -5.62 -2.91
C HIS A 193 2.25 -7.08 -2.48
N ASN A 194 2.00 -8.00 -3.41
CA ASN A 194 1.97 -9.44 -3.13
C ASN A 194 3.31 -9.96 -2.60
N GLU A 195 4.42 -9.58 -3.22
CA GLU A 195 5.76 -9.93 -2.73
C GLU A 195 6.00 -9.42 -1.30
N THR A 196 5.59 -8.18 -1.03
CA THR A 196 5.71 -7.56 0.29
C THR A 196 4.84 -8.26 1.34
N LEU A 197 3.60 -8.62 1.01
CA LEU A 197 2.70 -9.38 1.88
C LEU A 197 3.25 -10.77 2.21
N ILE A 198 3.82 -11.46 1.22
CA ILE A 198 4.44 -12.78 1.41
C ILE A 198 5.67 -12.66 2.34
N ALA A 199 6.52 -11.66 2.13
CA ALA A 199 7.67 -11.40 2.99
C ALA A 199 7.24 -11.08 4.44
N ALA A 200 6.19 -10.29 4.62
CA ALA A 200 5.61 -9.97 5.93
C ALA A 200 5.07 -11.22 6.64
N GLY A 201 4.31 -12.08 5.93
CA GLY A 201 3.81 -13.34 6.45
C GLY A 201 4.93 -14.29 6.88
N LYS A 202 6.02 -14.36 6.12
CA LYS A 202 7.20 -15.14 6.47
C LYS A 202 7.83 -14.65 7.77
N LEU A 203 8.08 -13.34 7.91
CA LEU A 203 8.64 -12.76 9.14
C LEU A 203 7.75 -13.06 10.35
N LEU A 204 6.43 -12.92 10.21
CA LEU A 204 5.49 -13.25 11.28
C LEU A 204 5.59 -14.73 11.69
N SER A 205 5.67 -15.64 10.72
CA SER A 205 5.84 -17.08 11.00
C SER A 205 7.18 -17.43 11.66
N GLN A 206 8.19 -16.58 11.50
CA GLN A 206 9.50 -16.70 12.13
C GLN A 206 9.56 -16.08 13.53
N GLY A 207 8.44 -15.55 14.03
CA GLY A 207 8.39 -14.90 15.34
C GLY A 207 8.91 -13.47 15.34
N GLU A 208 8.93 -12.79 14.18
CA GLU A 208 9.38 -11.40 14.03
C GLU A 208 8.19 -10.45 13.73
N PRO A 209 7.25 -10.25 14.69
CA PRO A 209 6.02 -9.50 14.44
C PRO A 209 6.26 -8.00 14.17
N ASP A 210 7.32 -7.41 14.73
CA ASP A 210 7.63 -5.99 14.51
C ASP A 210 8.12 -5.73 13.08
N ASN A 211 8.99 -6.61 12.57
CA ASN A 211 9.48 -6.53 11.19
C ASN A 211 8.36 -6.81 10.19
N ALA A 212 7.50 -7.80 10.49
CA ALA A 212 6.30 -8.08 9.69
C ALA A 212 5.34 -6.87 9.65
N ALA A 213 5.09 -6.24 10.79
CA ALA A 213 4.19 -5.09 10.90
C ALA A 213 4.65 -3.89 10.05
N GLN A 214 5.95 -3.67 9.90
CA GLN A 214 6.49 -2.62 9.02
C GLN A 214 6.10 -2.85 7.56
N LEU A 215 6.26 -4.09 7.07
CA LEU A 215 5.93 -4.46 5.69
C LEU A 215 4.42 -4.41 5.43
N TYR A 216 3.61 -4.90 6.37
CA TYR A 216 2.15 -4.76 6.25
C TYR A 216 1.73 -3.28 6.24
N THR A 217 2.31 -2.45 7.11
CA THR A 217 2.02 -1.01 7.13
C THR A 217 2.36 -0.34 5.79
N GLN A 218 3.47 -0.73 5.16
CA GLN A 218 3.85 -0.23 3.83
C GLN A 218 2.76 -0.52 2.78
N VAL A 219 2.23 -1.76 2.75
CA VAL A 219 1.16 -2.14 1.81
C VAL A 219 -0.13 -1.39 2.14
N LEU A 220 -0.52 -1.29 3.42
CA LEU A 220 -1.73 -0.58 3.84
C LEU A 220 -1.71 0.91 3.49
N GLN A 221 -0.54 1.55 3.50
CA GLN A 221 -0.39 2.95 3.09
C GLN A 221 -0.55 3.14 1.58
N ALA A 222 -0.16 2.13 0.78
CA ALA A 222 -0.16 2.18 -0.68
C ALA A 222 -1.45 1.66 -1.31
N ALA A 223 -2.17 0.76 -0.62
CA ALA A 223 -3.30 0.02 -1.18
C ALA A 223 -4.58 0.19 -0.35
N ARG A 224 -5.70 0.51 -1.04
CA ARG A 224 -7.05 0.58 -0.46
C ARG A 224 -7.97 -0.54 -0.97
N ASP A 225 -7.40 -1.51 -1.66
CA ASP A 225 -8.09 -2.69 -2.20
C ASP A 225 -7.88 -3.91 -1.29
N THR A 226 -8.05 -5.11 -1.84
CA THR A 226 -7.83 -6.38 -1.13
C THR A 226 -6.43 -6.49 -0.52
N HIS A 227 -5.38 -5.90 -1.12
CA HIS A 227 -4.04 -5.92 -0.53
C HIS A 227 -3.99 -5.11 0.77
N GLY A 228 -4.72 -4.00 0.85
CA GLY A 228 -4.89 -3.23 2.08
C GLY A 228 -5.63 -4.01 3.17
N ALA A 229 -6.64 -4.80 2.78
CA ALA A 229 -7.34 -5.70 3.68
C ALA A 229 -6.40 -6.79 4.23
N LEU A 230 -5.68 -7.49 3.35
CA LEU A 230 -4.69 -8.51 3.74
C LEU A 230 -3.61 -7.93 4.65
N ALA A 231 -3.15 -6.71 4.37
CA ALA A 231 -2.20 -6.02 5.24
C ALA A 231 -2.78 -5.72 6.63
N THR A 232 -4.03 -5.27 6.71
CA THR A 232 -4.69 -4.98 7.99
C THR A 232 -4.93 -6.27 8.80
N ALA A 233 -5.27 -7.37 8.13
CA ALA A 233 -5.34 -8.70 8.74
C ALA A 233 -3.97 -9.16 9.25
N GLY A 234 -2.90 -8.95 8.48
CA GLY A 234 -1.54 -9.19 8.93
C GLY A 234 -1.16 -8.39 10.18
N LEU A 235 -1.53 -7.11 10.23
CA LEU A 235 -1.30 -6.24 11.39
C LEU A 235 -2.05 -6.71 12.64
N SER A 236 -3.30 -7.17 12.52
CA SER A 236 -4.03 -7.72 13.66
C SER A 236 -3.34 -8.96 14.22
N LEU A 237 -2.84 -9.85 13.35
CA LEU A 237 -2.06 -11.03 13.75
C LEU A 237 -0.71 -10.65 14.38
N CYS A 238 -0.02 -9.61 13.88
CA CYS A 238 1.20 -9.09 14.50
C CYS A 238 0.92 -8.53 15.90
N ALA A 239 -0.18 -7.82 16.09
CA ALA A 239 -0.60 -7.34 17.42
C ALA A 239 -0.93 -8.50 18.36
N MET A 240 -1.65 -9.52 17.87
CA MET A 240 -1.87 -10.74 18.65
C MET A 240 -0.55 -11.38 19.08
N ALA A 241 0.42 -11.53 18.17
CA ALA A 241 1.74 -12.11 18.47
C ALA A 241 2.49 -11.36 19.58
N ARG A 242 2.32 -10.04 19.66
CA ARG A 242 2.86 -9.17 20.72
C ARG A 242 2.02 -9.17 22.01
N GLN A 243 0.97 -9.99 22.09
CA GLN A 243 -0.01 -10.00 23.18
C GLN A 243 -0.76 -8.66 23.36
N ASP A 244 -0.82 -7.87 22.29
CA ASP A 244 -1.49 -6.58 22.22
C ASP A 244 -2.92 -6.78 21.66
N LEU A 245 -3.83 -7.25 22.53
CA LEU A 245 -5.21 -7.58 22.13
C LEU A 245 -6.01 -6.33 21.76
N GLU A 246 -5.75 -5.19 22.42
CA GLU A 246 -6.39 -3.92 22.11
C GLU A 246 -6.01 -3.46 20.69
N GLY A 247 -4.72 -3.49 20.35
CA GLY A 247 -4.23 -3.21 19.01
C GLY A 247 -4.80 -4.18 17.96
N ALA A 248 -4.87 -5.48 18.28
CA ALA A 248 -5.46 -6.48 17.40
C ALA A 248 -6.95 -6.22 17.12
N SER A 249 -7.71 -5.90 18.17
CA SER A 249 -9.14 -5.57 18.10
C SER A 249 -9.38 -4.29 17.31
N ALA A 250 -8.52 -3.28 17.47
CA ALA A 250 -8.58 -2.04 16.69
C ALA A 250 -8.38 -2.31 15.19
N MET A 251 -7.41 -3.15 14.82
CA MET A 251 -7.20 -3.54 13.41
C MET A 251 -8.38 -4.34 12.85
N ALA A 252 -8.96 -5.26 13.63
CA ALA A 252 -10.16 -5.99 13.24
C ALA A 252 -11.37 -5.06 13.01
N ALA A 253 -11.52 -4.01 13.83
CA ALA A 253 -12.55 -2.99 13.62
C ALA A 253 -12.31 -2.19 12.33
N LEU A 254 -11.06 -1.84 12.02
CA LEU A 254 -10.70 -1.19 10.76
C LEU A 254 -11.01 -2.07 9.55
N LEU A 255 -10.70 -3.37 9.62
CA LEU A 255 -11.06 -4.35 8.58
C LEU A 255 -12.54 -4.33 8.25
N ARG A 256 -13.38 -4.47 9.29
CA ARG A 256 -14.84 -4.49 9.13
C ARG A 256 -15.40 -3.19 8.57
N ARG A 257 -14.79 -2.05 8.93
CA ARG A 257 -15.23 -0.72 8.51
C ARG A 257 -14.79 -0.37 7.08
N ASP A 258 -13.50 -0.53 6.79
CA ASP A 258 -12.88 0.03 5.58
C ASP A 258 -12.77 -0.99 4.44
N PHE A 259 -12.89 -2.28 4.74
CA PHE A 259 -12.66 -3.37 3.78
C PHE A 259 -13.81 -4.40 3.75
N ALA A 260 -15.06 -3.93 3.83
CA ALA A 260 -16.25 -4.78 3.83
C ALA A 260 -16.30 -5.80 2.66
N GLY A 261 -15.82 -5.41 1.47
CA GLY A 261 -15.78 -6.27 0.29
C GLY A 261 -14.74 -7.39 0.34
N ALA A 262 -13.80 -7.37 1.30
CA ALA A 262 -12.75 -8.37 1.47
C ALA A 262 -12.99 -9.27 2.68
N LEU A 263 -14.10 -9.12 3.41
CA LEU A 263 -14.41 -9.93 4.60
C LEU A 263 -14.63 -11.41 4.29
N GLU A 264 -14.89 -11.75 3.02
CA GLU A 264 -15.04 -13.13 2.57
C GLU A 264 -13.71 -13.80 2.20
N ASP A 265 -12.61 -13.03 2.11
CA ASP A 265 -11.28 -13.56 1.84
C ASP A 265 -10.83 -14.52 2.95
N PRO A 266 -10.30 -15.72 2.62
CA PRO A 266 -9.94 -16.72 3.62
C PRO A 266 -8.96 -16.23 4.69
N ILE A 267 -7.97 -15.43 4.30
CA ILE A 267 -6.93 -14.92 5.20
C ILE A 267 -7.55 -13.87 6.13
N VAL A 268 -8.39 -12.99 5.58
CA VAL A 268 -9.10 -11.97 6.38
C VAL A 268 -10.05 -12.61 7.37
N LYS A 269 -10.84 -13.60 6.94
CA LYS A 269 -11.73 -14.37 7.81
C LYS A 269 -10.98 -15.03 8.95
N GLN A 270 -9.88 -15.69 8.65
CA GLN A 270 -9.06 -16.35 9.65
C GLN A 270 -8.53 -15.37 10.69
N ALA A 271 -8.00 -14.22 10.25
CA ALA A 271 -7.48 -13.19 11.16
C ALA A 271 -8.58 -12.61 12.07
N LEU A 272 -9.75 -12.31 11.52
CA LEU A 272 -10.89 -11.82 12.31
C LEU A 272 -11.35 -12.85 13.33
N ALA A 273 -11.51 -14.11 12.92
CA ALA A 273 -11.91 -15.20 13.82
C ALA A 273 -10.92 -15.38 14.98
N ALA A 274 -9.62 -15.25 14.70
CA ALA A 274 -8.58 -15.33 15.73
C ALA A 274 -8.68 -14.18 16.75
N VAL A 275 -8.91 -12.95 16.29
CA VAL A 275 -9.07 -11.78 17.17
C VAL A 275 -10.36 -11.86 17.98
N ASP A 276 -11.47 -12.27 17.37
CA ASP A 276 -12.76 -12.41 18.05
C ASP A 276 -12.68 -13.44 19.16
N LEU A 277 -12.09 -14.61 18.87
CA LEU A 277 -11.91 -15.68 19.85
C LEU A 277 -10.99 -15.28 21.01
N ALA A 278 -9.91 -14.52 20.73
CA ALA A 278 -9.05 -13.98 21.77
C ALA A 278 -9.76 -12.92 22.62
N SER A 279 -10.61 -12.11 22.01
CA SER A 279 -11.41 -11.07 22.69
C SER A 279 -12.47 -11.70 23.60
N GLU A 280 -13.20 -12.71 23.12
CA GLU A 280 -14.15 -13.51 23.90
C GLU A 280 -13.46 -14.13 25.13
N ALA A 281 -12.28 -14.72 24.94
CA ALA A 281 -11.53 -15.36 26.01
C ALA A 281 -10.96 -14.39 27.05
N HIS A 282 -10.57 -13.18 26.63
CA HIS A 282 -10.10 -12.14 27.54
C HIS A 282 -11.25 -11.52 28.34
N ALA A 283 -12.45 -11.42 27.76
CA ALA A 283 -13.62 -10.92 28.45
C ALA A 283 -14.11 -11.84 29.58
N MET A 284 -13.82 -13.14 29.51
CA MET A 284 -14.19 -14.10 30.55
C MET A 284 -13.32 -13.94 31.80
N PRO A 285 -13.89 -13.64 32.98
CA PRO A 285 -13.13 -13.54 34.22
C PRO A 285 -12.54 -14.89 34.66
N GLU A 286 -11.39 -14.87 35.34
CA GLU A 286 -10.77 -16.11 35.85
C GLU A 286 -11.68 -16.87 36.83
N ALA A 287 -12.47 -16.14 37.63
CA ALA A 287 -13.44 -16.73 38.54
C ALA A 287 -14.52 -17.57 37.81
N GLU A 288 -14.91 -17.17 36.60
CA GLU A 288 -15.86 -17.92 35.79
C GLU A 288 -15.20 -19.19 35.23
N MET A 289 -13.93 -19.12 34.80
CA MET A 289 -13.18 -20.30 34.38
C MET A 289 -13.00 -21.31 35.52
N GLU A 290 -12.72 -20.85 36.74
CA GLU A 290 -12.67 -21.71 37.93
C GLU A 290 -14.03 -22.34 38.25
N ALA A 291 -15.13 -21.60 38.07
CA ALA A 291 -16.47 -22.15 38.22
C ALA A 291 -16.75 -23.26 37.18
N LEU A 292 -16.28 -23.11 35.94
CA LEU A 292 -16.36 -24.15 34.91
C LEU A 292 -15.53 -25.39 35.28
N ARG A 293 -14.30 -25.20 35.81
CA ARG A 293 -13.48 -26.31 36.32
C ARG A 293 -14.16 -27.05 37.46
N ALA A 294 -14.75 -26.33 38.40
CA ALA A 294 -15.48 -26.90 39.53
C ALA A 294 -16.70 -27.71 39.07
N ARG A 295 -17.47 -27.20 38.09
CA ARG A 295 -18.58 -27.93 37.46
C ARG A 295 -18.10 -29.24 36.83
N LEU A 296 -17.00 -29.22 36.09
CA LEU A 296 -16.43 -30.43 35.48
C LEU A 296 -15.89 -31.44 36.48
N ALA A 297 -15.44 -30.98 37.66
CA ALA A 297 -15.03 -31.87 38.75
C ALA A 297 -16.24 -32.57 39.40
N GLN A 298 -17.40 -31.91 39.44
CA GLN A 298 -18.64 -32.48 39.97
C GLN A 298 -19.36 -33.36 38.94
N ASP A 299 -19.43 -32.90 37.69
CA ASP A 299 -20.05 -33.58 36.58
C ASP A 299 -19.07 -33.67 35.39
N PRO A 300 -18.34 -34.79 35.27
CA PRO A 300 -17.44 -35.02 34.15
C PRO A 300 -18.14 -35.08 32.78
N ASP A 301 -19.46 -35.20 32.69
CA ASP A 301 -20.20 -35.25 31.42
C ASP A 301 -20.90 -33.92 31.09
N ASP A 302 -20.59 -32.85 31.84
CA ASP A 302 -20.99 -31.48 31.50
C ASP A 302 -20.19 -30.97 30.28
N HIS A 303 -20.62 -31.39 29.09
CA HIS A 303 -19.99 -31.03 27.82
C HIS A 303 -20.13 -29.53 27.50
N ALA A 304 -21.18 -28.87 28.01
CA ALA A 304 -21.36 -27.43 27.86
C ALA A 304 -20.27 -26.66 28.62
N ALA A 305 -20.02 -27.01 29.88
CA ALA A 305 -18.94 -26.40 30.65
C ALA A 305 -17.57 -26.69 30.04
N ARG A 306 -17.37 -27.91 29.53
CA ARG A 306 -16.11 -28.30 28.85
C ARG A 306 -15.86 -27.50 27.58
N SER A 307 -16.89 -27.28 26.77
CA SER A 307 -16.82 -26.50 25.53
C SER A 307 -16.50 -25.03 25.81
N ALA A 308 -17.16 -24.45 26.83
CA ALA A 308 -16.91 -23.08 27.26
C ALA A 308 -15.47 -22.90 27.80
N LEU A 309 -15.00 -23.81 28.66
CA LEU A 309 -13.64 -23.77 29.20
C LEU A 309 -12.59 -23.94 28.10
N ALA A 310 -12.81 -24.86 27.15
CA ALA A 310 -11.93 -25.06 26.01
C ALA A 310 -11.80 -23.78 25.16
N THR A 311 -12.91 -23.09 24.90
CA THR A 311 -12.94 -21.83 24.16
C THR A 311 -12.16 -20.72 24.88
N ALA A 312 -12.36 -20.59 26.19
CA ALA A 312 -11.65 -19.61 27.02
C ALA A 312 -10.14 -19.87 27.05
N LEU A 313 -9.73 -21.12 27.24
CA LEU A 313 -8.32 -21.51 27.21
C LEU A 313 -7.69 -21.26 25.85
N PHE A 314 -8.40 -21.57 24.77
CA PHE A 314 -7.89 -21.39 23.43
C PHE A 314 -7.57 -19.92 23.13
N GLY A 315 -8.50 -19.00 23.41
CA GLY A 315 -8.25 -17.58 23.16
C GLY A 315 -7.17 -16.97 24.07
N ARG A 316 -6.87 -17.61 25.21
CA ARG A 316 -5.73 -17.30 26.10
C ARG A 316 -4.43 -18.05 25.73
N ARG A 317 -4.38 -18.66 24.54
CA ARG A 317 -3.24 -19.43 23.99
C ARG A 317 -2.93 -20.74 24.73
N GLY A 318 -3.84 -21.24 25.57
CA GLY A 318 -3.81 -22.58 26.15
C GLY A 318 -4.21 -23.66 25.14
N TYR A 319 -3.61 -23.65 23.94
CA TYR A 319 -4.08 -24.44 22.80
C TYR A 319 -4.12 -25.94 23.08
N GLY A 320 -3.11 -26.48 23.75
CA GLY A 320 -3.05 -27.90 24.05
C GLY A 320 -4.17 -28.36 24.98
N GLU A 321 -4.38 -27.65 26.09
CA GLU A 321 -5.45 -27.95 27.05
C GLU A 321 -6.83 -27.76 26.41
N ALA A 322 -7.01 -26.68 25.64
CA ALA A 322 -8.25 -26.42 24.92
C ALA A 322 -8.61 -27.55 23.93
N MET A 323 -7.63 -28.01 23.14
CA MET A 323 -7.84 -29.10 22.20
C MET A 323 -8.11 -30.42 22.92
N ASP A 324 -7.43 -30.68 24.03
CA ASP A 324 -7.65 -31.90 24.82
C ASP A 324 -9.06 -31.92 25.43
N LEU A 325 -9.57 -30.79 25.92
CA LEU A 325 -10.97 -30.66 26.38
C LEU A 325 -11.96 -30.90 25.23
N ALA A 326 -11.73 -30.33 24.05
CA ALA A 326 -12.62 -30.55 22.90
C ALA A 326 -12.59 -32.00 22.39
N LEU A 327 -11.42 -32.65 22.39
CA LEU A 327 -11.29 -34.08 22.11
C LEU A 327 -12.02 -34.95 23.13
N ASP A 328 -12.00 -34.54 24.41
CA ASP A 328 -12.69 -35.26 25.48
C ASP A 328 -14.22 -35.21 25.32
N ILE A 329 -14.78 -34.13 24.76
CA ILE A 329 -16.20 -34.09 24.36
C ILE A 329 -16.45 -35.19 23.33
N VAL A 330 -15.66 -35.23 22.24
CA VAL A 330 -15.82 -36.24 21.17
C VAL A 330 -15.65 -37.67 21.69
N ARG A 331 -14.76 -37.88 22.65
CA ARG A 331 -14.53 -39.20 23.27
C ARG A 331 -15.72 -39.68 24.10
N ARG A 332 -16.38 -38.77 24.82
CA ARG A 332 -17.48 -39.08 25.74
C ARG A 332 -18.83 -39.13 25.03
N ASP A 333 -19.14 -38.12 24.23
CA ASP A 333 -20.37 -38.02 23.45
C ASP A 333 -20.10 -37.36 22.09
N ARG A 334 -20.10 -38.19 21.03
CA ARG A 334 -19.90 -37.74 19.65
C ARG A 334 -21.10 -36.98 19.08
N ALA A 335 -22.30 -37.21 19.62
CA ALA A 335 -23.56 -36.65 19.13
C ALA A 335 -23.97 -35.38 19.89
N TRP A 336 -23.35 -35.11 21.04
CA TRP A 336 -23.60 -33.91 21.85
C TRP A 336 -23.61 -32.65 20.98
N ASP A 337 -24.69 -31.87 21.09
CA ASP A 337 -24.90 -30.63 20.36
C ASP A 337 -24.67 -30.79 18.84
N ASP A 338 -25.22 -31.83 18.21
CA ASP A 338 -25.05 -32.13 16.77
C ASP A 338 -23.56 -32.31 16.36
N GLY A 339 -22.76 -32.86 17.28
CA GLY A 339 -21.31 -33.00 17.11
C GLY A 339 -20.53 -31.73 17.47
N GLY A 340 -20.97 -31.00 18.50
CA GLY A 340 -20.36 -29.77 18.99
C GLY A 340 -18.88 -29.89 19.30
N GLY A 341 -18.42 -31.01 19.87
CA GLY A 341 -16.99 -31.26 20.11
C GLY A 341 -16.14 -31.27 18.84
N ARG A 342 -16.64 -31.90 17.76
CA ARG A 342 -15.96 -31.94 16.46
C ARG A 342 -15.97 -30.56 15.79
N ARG A 343 -17.10 -29.86 15.83
CA ARG A 343 -17.20 -28.49 15.30
C ARG A 343 -16.24 -27.55 16.01
N LEU A 344 -16.11 -27.67 17.33
CA LEU A 344 -15.18 -26.86 18.13
C LEU A 344 -13.72 -27.11 17.72
N LEU A 345 -13.32 -28.38 17.55
CA LEU A 345 -11.98 -28.73 17.05
C LEU A 345 -11.71 -28.14 15.67
N PHE A 346 -12.66 -28.20 14.74
CA PHE A 346 -12.49 -27.60 13.42
C PHE A 346 -12.37 -26.09 13.47
N ARG A 347 -13.17 -25.40 14.30
CA ARG A 347 -12.99 -23.96 14.54
C ARG A 347 -11.58 -23.64 15.04
N PHE A 348 -11.05 -24.43 15.97
CA PHE A 348 -9.66 -24.28 16.46
C PHE A 348 -8.62 -24.54 15.37
N PHE A 349 -8.81 -25.56 14.53
CA PHE A 349 -7.91 -25.91 13.44
C PHE A 349 -7.89 -24.84 12.35
N ASP A 350 -9.05 -24.30 12.01
CA ASP A 350 -9.19 -23.24 11.01
C ASP A 350 -8.55 -21.95 11.51
N THR A 351 -8.61 -21.70 12.82
CA THR A 351 -7.99 -20.52 13.44
C THR A 351 -6.46 -20.61 13.42
N LEU A 352 -5.86 -21.71 13.87
CA LEU A 352 -4.38 -21.85 13.93
C LEU A 352 -3.75 -22.27 12.60
N GLY A 353 -4.54 -22.82 11.68
CA GLY A 353 -4.06 -23.40 10.43
C GLY A 353 -3.48 -24.82 10.59
N ALA A 354 -3.40 -25.52 9.45
CA ALA A 354 -3.04 -26.94 9.41
C ALA A 354 -1.61 -27.27 9.85
N GLY A 355 -0.69 -26.30 9.80
CA GLY A 355 0.73 -26.49 10.11
C GLY A 355 1.10 -26.33 11.59
N HIS A 356 0.17 -25.90 12.44
CA HIS A 356 0.44 -25.68 13.86
C HIS A 356 0.61 -27.03 14.60
N GLU A 357 1.63 -27.13 15.46
CA GLU A 357 1.97 -28.39 16.15
C GLU A 357 0.80 -29.00 16.91
N GLU A 358 0.07 -28.17 17.67
CA GLU A 358 -1.13 -28.58 18.39
C GLU A 358 -2.26 -29.08 17.47
N VAL A 359 -2.44 -28.46 16.30
CA VAL A 359 -3.42 -28.92 15.30
C VAL A 359 -3.04 -30.30 14.77
N ILE A 360 -1.77 -30.52 14.43
CA ILE A 360 -1.26 -31.81 13.97
C ILE A 360 -1.50 -32.89 15.04
N ARG A 361 -1.17 -32.58 16.30
CA ARG A 361 -1.38 -33.47 17.46
C ARG A 361 -2.86 -33.83 17.64
N ALA A 362 -3.73 -32.83 17.65
CA ALA A 362 -5.16 -33.02 17.86
C ALA A 362 -5.84 -33.75 16.70
N ARG A 363 -5.45 -33.49 15.45
CA ARG A 363 -5.94 -34.24 14.28
C ARG A 363 -5.61 -35.73 14.38
N ARG A 364 -4.39 -36.08 14.82
CA ARG A 364 -4.01 -37.49 15.04
C ARG A 364 -4.88 -38.14 16.11
N LYS A 365 -5.08 -37.48 17.25
CA LYS A 365 -5.95 -37.97 18.33
C LYS A 365 -7.40 -38.12 17.87
N LEU A 366 -7.93 -37.14 17.14
CA LEU A 366 -9.29 -37.18 16.60
C LEU A 366 -9.48 -38.35 15.63
N SER A 367 -8.51 -38.60 14.74
CA SER A 367 -8.57 -39.75 13.82
C SER A 367 -8.69 -41.08 14.57
N LEU A 368 -7.89 -41.28 15.64
CA LEU A 368 -7.93 -42.48 16.48
C LEU A 368 -9.23 -42.61 17.30
N LEU A 369 -9.94 -41.51 17.51
CA LEU A 369 -11.23 -41.52 18.18
C LEU A 369 -12.38 -41.82 17.23
N LEU A 370 -12.22 -41.65 15.91
CA LEU A 370 -13.29 -41.80 14.92
C LEU A 370 -13.22 -43.12 14.15
N PHE A 371 -12.03 -43.70 14.03
CA PHE A 371 -11.72 -44.94 13.31
C PHE A 371 -10.92 -45.86 14.23
#